data_AF-S6BYF0-F1
#
_entry.id   AF-S6BYF0-F1
#
_cell.length_a   1.000
_cell.length_b   1.000
_cell.length_c   1.000
_cell.angle_alpha   90.00
_cell.angle_beta   90.00
_cell.angle_gamma   90.00
#
_symmetry.space_group_name_H-M   'P 1'
#
loop_
_entity.id
_entity.type
_entity.pdbx_description
1 polymer ?
#
loop_
_entity_poly.entity_id
_entity_poly.type
_entity_poly.pdbx_seq_one_letter_code
_entity_poly.pdbx_strand_id
1 'polypeptide(L)'
;MPQQSRRNLLKWLTAAGAALVGSRASADHSSTHFGESSHKVVYQCNKADNDYLAAILFSVGELVRKYGDDVEIVVSVFGPGIHLLAKRPRRAIRPELQEHASSLAMYGVTFHACGNTLKGLNWTEDDLLPFATMVPIGAEDLMLLQEQGYTYISW
;
A
#
# COMPACT_ATOMS: atom_id res chain seq x y z
N MET A 1 -64.97 50.43 -28.60
CA MET A 1 -66.27 49.78 -28.31
C MET A 1 -66.06 48.27 -28.31
N PRO A 2 -66.84 47.52 -27.50
CA PRO A 2 -66.44 46.83 -26.27
C PRO A 2 -66.22 45.31 -26.52
N GLN A 3 -65.75 44.48 -25.57
CA GLN A 3 -66.61 43.76 -24.61
C GLN A 3 -65.69 42.91 -23.70
N GLN A 4 -65.39 43.35 -22.49
CA GLN A 4 -65.94 42.83 -21.22
C GLN A 4 -66.06 41.31 -21.07
N SER A 5 -65.31 40.83 -20.07
CA SER A 5 -65.78 39.97 -18.96
C SER A 5 -66.11 38.51 -19.25
N ARG A 6 -65.42 37.60 -18.54
CA ARG A 6 -66.03 36.93 -17.38
C ARG A 6 -65.01 36.14 -16.57
N ARG A 7 -65.04 36.39 -15.27
CA ARG A 7 -64.44 35.60 -14.19
C ARG A 7 -64.86 34.13 -14.33
N ASN A 8 -63.93 33.22 -14.10
CA ASN A 8 -64.23 31.95 -13.46
C ASN A 8 -63.12 31.62 -12.45
N LEU A 9 -63.53 31.64 -11.18
CA LEU A 9 -62.84 31.09 -10.03
C LEU A 9 -63.08 29.58 -10.04
N LEU A 10 -62.02 28.78 -10.11
CA LEU A 10 -62.00 27.51 -9.41
C LEU A 10 -60.66 27.35 -8.69
N LYS A 11 -60.77 27.44 -7.36
CA LYS A 11 -59.89 26.79 -6.39
C LYS A 11 -59.83 25.29 -6.76
N TRP A 12 -58.75 24.59 -6.42
CA TRP A 12 -58.73 23.42 -5.53
C TRP A 12 -57.32 22.80 -5.49
N LEU A 13 -56.82 22.70 -4.26
CA LEU A 13 -56.03 21.62 -3.66
C LEU A 13 -54.66 21.23 -4.24
N THR A 14 -53.67 21.60 -3.44
CA THR A 14 -52.49 20.81 -3.05
C THR A 14 -52.57 19.31 -3.33
N ALA A 15 -51.63 18.80 -4.13
CA ALA A 15 -51.09 17.46 -3.99
C ALA A 15 -49.57 17.58 -3.86
N ALA A 16 -49.07 17.38 -2.64
CA ALA A 16 -47.66 17.17 -2.36
C ALA A 16 -47.24 15.85 -3.01
N GLY A 17 -46.59 15.93 -4.17
CA GLY A 17 -45.90 14.80 -4.79
C GLY A 17 -44.50 14.70 -4.20
N ALA A 18 -44.31 13.83 -3.21
CA ALA A 18 -42.99 13.44 -2.75
C ALA A 18 -42.27 12.71 -3.89
N ALA A 19 -41.33 13.39 -4.55
CA ALA A 19 -40.38 12.74 -5.44
C ALA A 19 -39.40 11.94 -4.56
N LEU A 20 -39.61 10.63 -4.47
CA LEU A 20 -38.59 9.70 -3.99
C LEU A 20 -37.47 9.67 -5.03
N VAL A 21 -36.50 10.57 -4.88
CA VAL A 21 -35.21 10.47 -5.57
C VAL A 21 -34.51 9.25 -4.98
N GLY A 22 -34.58 8.13 -5.71
CA GLY A 22 -33.79 6.96 -5.40
C GLY A 22 -32.32 7.31 -5.53
N SER A 23 -31.65 7.50 -4.40
CA SER A 23 -30.19 7.53 -4.34
C SER A 23 -29.67 6.18 -4.81
N ARG A 24 -29.28 6.09 -6.08
CA ARG A 24 -28.28 5.09 -6.48
C ARG A 24 -27.02 5.48 -5.74
N ALA A 25 -26.74 4.76 -4.66
CA ALA A 25 -25.42 4.74 -4.06
C ALA A 25 -24.45 4.30 -5.16
N SER A 26 -23.80 5.27 -5.80
CA SER A 26 -22.58 5.01 -6.54
C SER A 26 -21.61 4.45 -5.51
N ALA A 27 -21.26 3.18 -5.65
CA ALA A 27 -20.10 2.63 -4.99
C ALA A 27 -18.90 3.39 -5.56
N ASP A 28 -18.49 4.42 -4.84
CA ASP A 28 -17.35 5.26 -5.16
C ASP A 28 -16.08 4.46 -4.84
N HIS A 29 -15.67 3.61 -5.79
CA HIS A 29 -14.31 3.09 -5.79
C HIS A 29 -13.40 4.21 -6.30
N SER A 30 -13.22 5.23 -5.46
CA SER A 30 -12.30 6.34 -5.71
C SER A 30 -10.86 5.82 -5.65
N SER A 31 -10.36 5.42 -6.81
CA SER A 31 -8.94 5.28 -7.09
C SER A 31 -8.40 6.64 -7.54
N THR A 32 -8.25 7.56 -6.60
CA THR A 32 -7.52 8.82 -6.82
C THR A 32 -7.11 9.45 -5.50
N HIS A 33 -5.90 9.15 -5.04
CA HIS A 33 -5.20 9.98 -4.06
C HIS A 33 -4.12 10.80 -4.78
N PHE A 34 -4.35 12.11 -4.87
CA PHE A 34 -3.41 13.12 -5.38
C PHE A 34 -2.79 13.90 -4.21
N GLY A 35 -2.18 13.20 -3.26
CA GLY A 35 -1.43 13.79 -2.14
C GLY A 35 -0.30 12.86 -1.69
N GLU A 36 0.82 13.43 -1.23
CA GLU A 36 1.86 12.63 -0.56
C GLU A 36 1.28 11.95 0.69
N SER A 37 1.60 10.69 0.94
CA SER A 37 1.18 9.97 2.13
C SER A 37 1.62 10.71 3.40
N SER A 38 0.75 10.79 4.40
CA SER A 38 1.03 11.48 5.67
C SER A 38 2.11 10.78 6.50
N HIS A 39 2.36 9.50 6.22
CA HIS A 39 3.30 8.67 6.93
C HIS A 39 4.29 8.00 5.97
N LYS A 40 5.55 7.92 6.40
CA LYS A 40 6.62 7.21 5.68
C LYS A 40 7.41 6.39 6.67
N VAL A 41 7.67 5.13 6.36
CA VAL A 41 8.35 4.21 7.27
C VAL A 41 9.23 3.21 6.52
N VAL A 42 10.43 3.00 7.05
CA VAL A 42 11.38 2.00 6.55
C VAL A 42 11.70 0.97 7.63
N TYR A 43 11.49 -0.29 7.30
CA TYR A 43 11.84 -1.43 8.15
C TYR A 43 13.21 -1.98 7.76
N GLN A 44 14.09 -2.20 8.75
CA GLN A 44 15.25 -3.06 8.54
C GLN A 44 14.82 -4.53 8.58
N CYS A 45 15.15 -5.28 7.53
CA CYS A 45 15.01 -6.73 7.43
C CYS A 45 16.37 -7.38 7.15
N ASN A 46 17.09 -7.77 8.21
CA ASN A 46 18.49 -8.22 8.08
C ASN A 46 18.78 -9.63 8.61
N LYS A 47 17.79 -10.36 9.08
CA LYS A 47 17.94 -11.73 9.59
C LYS A 47 17.05 -12.70 8.81
N ALA A 48 17.41 -13.99 8.80
CA ALA A 48 16.69 -15.04 8.06
C ALA A 48 15.82 -15.92 8.96
N ASP A 49 15.71 -15.58 10.25
CA ASP A 49 14.93 -16.32 11.24
C ASP A 49 13.45 -16.17 10.93
N ASN A 50 12.72 -17.27 10.82
CA ASN A 50 11.32 -17.25 10.38
C ASN A 50 10.43 -16.43 11.32
N ASP A 51 10.67 -16.47 12.63
CA ASP A 51 9.90 -15.68 13.60
C ASP A 51 10.19 -14.17 13.49
N TYR A 52 11.44 -13.80 13.20
CA TYR A 52 11.82 -12.41 12.93
C TYR A 52 11.13 -11.89 11.66
N LEU A 53 11.19 -12.66 10.58
CA LEU A 53 10.53 -12.33 9.32
C LEU A 53 9.01 -12.23 9.49
N ALA A 54 8.40 -13.18 10.21
CA ALA A 54 6.97 -13.15 10.52
C ALA A 54 6.58 -11.89 11.30
N ALA A 55 7.38 -11.49 12.30
CA ALA A 55 7.13 -10.29 13.09
C ALA A 55 7.22 -9.01 12.22
N ILE A 56 8.22 -8.91 11.33
CA ILE A 56 8.37 -7.78 10.42
C ILE A 56 7.15 -7.67 9.50
N LEU A 57 6.80 -8.77 8.81
CA LEU A 57 5.68 -8.78 7.86
C LEU A 57 4.33 -8.54 8.57
N PHE A 58 4.14 -9.07 9.77
CA PHE A 58 2.95 -8.78 10.59
C PHE A 58 2.85 -7.29 10.94
N SER A 59 3.94 -6.68 11.40
CA SER A 59 3.95 -5.25 11.74
C SER A 59 3.67 -4.37 10.52
N VAL A 60 4.26 -4.70 9.36
CA VAL A 60 3.99 -4.02 8.09
C VAL A 60 2.51 -4.15 7.73
N GLY A 61 1.95 -5.36 7.80
CA GLY A 61 0.54 -5.61 7.53
C GLY A 61 -0.41 -4.83 8.44
N GLU A 62 -0.05 -4.63 9.71
CA GLU A 62 -0.84 -3.80 10.63
C GLU A 62 -0.83 -2.31 10.25
N LEU A 63 0.28 -1.78 9.71
CA LEU A 63 0.33 -0.41 9.20
C LEU A 63 -0.50 -0.26 7.92
N VAL A 64 -0.38 -1.19 6.98
CA VAL A 64 -1.24 -1.24 5.78
C VAL A 64 -2.71 -1.29 6.17
N ARG A 65 -3.09 -2.17 7.10
CA ARG A 65 -4.48 -2.31 7.57
C ARG A 65 -5.03 -1.03 8.20
N LYS A 66 -4.18 -0.29 8.94
CA LYS A 66 -4.59 0.90 9.67
C LYS A 66 -4.67 2.14 8.79
N TYR A 67 -3.68 2.35 7.92
CA TYR A 67 -3.51 3.59 7.17
C TYR A 67 -3.84 3.46 5.69
N GLY A 68 -3.94 2.24 5.15
CA GLY A 68 -4.16 2.01 3.72
C GLY A 68 -3.10 2.72 2.89
N ASP A 69 -3.54 3.56 1.95
CA ASP A 69 -2.67 4.30 1.04
C ASP A 69 -2.05 5.57 1.68
N ASP A 70 -2.45 5.94 2.90
CA ASP A 70 -1.88 7.08 3.64
C ASP A 70 -0.58 6.75 4.40
N VAL A 71 0.08 5.64 4.03
CA VAL A 71 1.41 5.28 4.50
C VAL A 71 2.28 4.72 3.37
N GLU A 72 3.47 5.28 3.22
CA GLU A 72 4.51 4.75 2.35
C GLU A 72 5.41 3.81 3.17
N ILE A 73 5.52 2.54 2.75
CA ILE A 73 6.27 1.52 3.48
C ILE A 73 7.36 0.93 2.59
N VAL A 74 8.59 1.02 3.06
CA VAL A 74 9.74 0.32 2.48
C VAL A 74 10.24 -0.73 3.46
N VAL A 75 10.51 -1.93 2.98
CA VAL A 75 11.24 -2.97 3.72
C VAL A 75 12.63 -3.07 3.09
N SER A 76 13.65 -2.57 3.79
CA SER A 76 15.04 -2.67 3.36
C SER A 76 15.61 -4.03 3.75
N VAL A 77 15.84 -4.87 2.74
CA VAL A 77 16.23 -6.27 2.90
C VAL A 77 17.69 -6.47 2.52
N PHE A 78 18.51 -6.88 3.50
CA PHE A 78 19.94 -7.09 3.32
C PHE A 78 20.50 -8.19 4.22
N GLY A 79 21.76 -8.55 4.00
CA GLY A 79 22.40 -9.63 4.77
C GLY A 79 21.61 -10.95 4.67
N PRO A 80 21.48 -11.72 5.75
CA PRO A 80 20.66 -12.93 5.75
C PRO A 80 19.20 -12.74 5.30
N GLY A 81 18.59 -11.59 5.59
CA GLY A 81 17.18 -11.30 5.26
C GLY A 81 16.87 -11.37 3.76
N ILE A 82 17.86 -11.20 2.88
CA ILE A 82 17.70 -11.25 1.41
C ILE A 82 17.05 -12.55 0.91
N HIS A 83 17.13 -13.62 1.70
CA HIS A 83 16.54 -14.91 1.37
C HIS A 83 15.01 -14.85 1.33
N LEU A 84 14.37 -13.91 2.02
CA LEU A 84 12.93 -13.66 1.90
C LEU A 84 12.53 -13.34 0.45
N LEU A 85 13.38 -12.60 -0.27
CA LEU A 85 13.11 -12.12 -1.61
C LEU A 85 13.66 -13.04 -2.72
N ALA A 86 14.31 -14.15 -2.38
CA ALA A 86 14.95 -15.01 -3.37
C ALA A 86 13.95 -16.01 -3.99
N LYS A 87 14.01 -16.22 -5.30
CA LYS A 87 13.29 -17.31 -5.99
C LYS A 87 13.73 -18.69 -5.50
N ARG A 88 15.01 -18.82 -5.15
CA ARG A 88 15.64 -20.05 -4.67
C ARG A 88 16.54 -19.75 -3.46
N PRO A 89 15.95 -19.61 -2.25
CA PRO A 89 16.71 -19.23 -1.07
C PRO A 89 17.68 -20.35 -0.65
N ARG A 90 18.94 -19.99 -0.32
CA ARG A 90 19.95 -20.89 0.28
C ARG A 90 19.81 -21.06 1.81
N ARG A 91 18.90 -20.32 2.43
CA ARG A 91 18.51 -20.43 3.84
C ARG A 91 17.04 -20.80 3.89
N ALA A 92 16.62 -21.57 4.88
CA ALA A 92 15.24 -22.01 5.00
C ALA A 92 14.32 -20.84 5.34
N ILE A 93 13.57 -20.37 4.35
CA ILE A 93 12.46 -19.43 4.50
C ILE A 93 11.18 -20.22 4.27
N ARG A 94 10.21 -20.09 5.19
CA ARG A 94 8.89 -20.69 5.02
C ARG A 94 8.18 -20.08 3.80
N PRO A 95 7.60 -20.88 2.90
CA PRO A 95 6.91 -20.38 1.70
C PRO A 95 5.84 -19.34 2.03
N GLU A 96 5.09 -19.55 3.12
CA GLU A 96 4.05 -18.61 3.57
C GLU A 96 4.57 -17.19 3.85
N LEU A 97 5.85 -17.03 4.22
CA LEU A 97 6.45 -15.71 4.42
C LEU A 97 6.72 -15.00 3.09
N GLN A 98 7.13 -15.74 2.06
CA GLN A 98 7.31 -15.18 0.72
C GLN A 98 5.95 -14.82 0.09
N GLU A 99 4.93 -15.66 0.32
CA GLU A 99 3.55 -15.38 -0.07
C GLU A 99 3.01 -14.13 0.64
N HIS A 100 3.24 -14.00 1.95
CA HIS A 100 2.83 -12.81 2.71
C HIS A 100 3.56 -11.54 2.22
N ALA A 101 4.87 -11.61 1.97
CA ALA A 101 5.61 -10.49 1.37
C ALA A 101 5.07 -10.11 -0.01
N SER A 102 4.77 -11.10 -0.86
CA SER A 102 4.12 -10.88 -2.16
C SER A 102 2.75 -10.22 -2.01
N SER A 103 1.94 -10.64 -1.04
CA SER A 103 0.65 -10.02 -0.76
C SER A 103 0.80 -8.58 -0.33
N LEU A 104 1.76 -8.26 0.56
CA LEU A 104 2.01 -6.89 1.00
C LEU A 104 2.48 -6.00 -0.15
N ALA A 105 3.28 -6.54 -1.07
CA ALA A 105 3.68 -5.82 -2.27
C ALA A 105 2.49 -5.45 -3.18
N MET A 106 1.47 -6.31 -3.26
CA MET A 106 0.22 -5.99 -3.95
C MET A 106 -0.57 -4.84 -3.29
N TYR A 107 -0.33 -4.56 -2.00
CA TYR A 107 -0.89 -3.44 -1.25
C TYR A 107 0.09 -2.25 -1.15
N GLY A 108 1.06 -2.14 -2.05
CA GLY A 108 1.92 -0.95 -2.18
C GLY A 108 3.17 -0.95 -1.30
N VAL A 109 3.46 -2.02 -0.55
CA VAL A 109 4.72 -2.14 0.20
C VAL A 109 5.88 -2.41 -0.76
N THR A 110 6.95 -1.62 -0.67
CA THR A 110 8.12 -1.80 -1.53
C THR A 110 9.22 -2.58 -0.79
N PHE A 111 9.80 -3.58 -1.43
CA PHE A 111 10.89 -4.39 -0.85
C PHE A 111 12.21 -4.06 -1.55
N HIS A 112 13.11 -3.37 -0.85
CA HIS A 112 14.42 -2.97 -1.38
C HIS A 112 15.46 -4.06 -1.11
N ALA A 113 15.95 -4.71 -2.17
CA ALA A 113 16.95 -5.76 -2.12
C ALA A 113 18.36 -5.18 -2.27
N CYS A 114 19.22 -5.39 -1.28
CA CYS A 114 20.58 -4.86 -1.29
C CYS A 114 21.50 -5.56 -2.30
N GLY A 115 21.92 -4.83 -3.33
CA GLY A 115 22.80 -5.28 -4.41
C GLY A 115 24.16 -5.80 -3.93
N ASN A 116 24.78 -5.16 -2.93
CA ASN A 116 26.00 -5.70 -2.31
C ASN A 116 25.78 -7.08 -1.66
N THR A 117 24.61 -7.33 -1.07
CA THR A 117 24.27 -8.64 -0.51
C THR A 117 24.12 -9.67 -1.64
N LEU A 118 23.44 -9.32 -2.73
CA LEU A 118 23.31 -10.18 -3.90
C LEU A 118 24.68 -10.53 -4.50
N LYS A 119 25.53 -9.52 -4.68
CA LYS A 119 26.91 -9.70 -5.16
C LYS A 119 27.69 -10.67 -4.27
N GLY A 120 27.56 -10.55 -2.95
CA GLY A 120 28.18 -11.49 -2.00
C GLY A 120 27.68 -12.93 -2.12
N LEU A 121 26.49 -13.15 -2.68
CA LEU A 121 25.90 -14.47 -2.93
C LEU A 121 26.10 -14.96 -4.37
N ASN A 122 26.73 -14.18 -5.23
CA ASN A 122 26.74 -14.36 -6.70
C ASN A 122 25.32 -14.44 -7.27
N TRP A 123 24.46 -13.54 -6.81
CA TRP A 123 23.09 -13.38 -7.30
C TRP A 123 22.93 -12.08 -8.09
N THR A 124 21.92 -12.08 -8.94
CA THR A 124 21.47 -10.93 -9.73
C THR A 124 20.00 -10.65 -9.44
N GLU A 125 19.45 -9.61 -10.07
CA GLU A 125 18.01 -9.32 -10.00
C GLU A 125 17.15 -10.49 -10.51
N ASP A 126 17.65 -11.29 -11.46
CA ASP A 126 16.95 -12.48 -11.96
C ASP A 126 16.76 -13.58 -10.89
N ASP A 127 17.54 -13.54 -9.80
CA ASP A 127 17.40 -14.47 -8.68
C ASP A 127 16.34 -14.02 -7.66
N LEU A 128 15.82 -12.79 -7.79
CA LEU A 128 14.81 -12.22 -6.91
C LEU A 128 13.38 -12.48 -7.39
N LEU A 129 12.45 -12.51 -6.44
CA LEU A 129 11.02 -12.46 -6.70
C LEU A 129 10.65 -11.15 -7.41
N PRO A 130 9.67 -11.15 -8.32
CA PRO A 130 9.43 -10.05 -9.26
C PRO A 130 8.97 -8.73 -8.61
N PHE A 131 8.53 -8.76 -7.35
CA PHE A 131 8.11 -7.56 -6.61
C PHE A 131 9.26 -6.86 -5.87
N ALA A 132 10.46 -7.45 -5.85
CA ALA A 132 11.62 -6.87 -5.20
C ALA A 132 12.31 -5.85 -6.11
N THR A 133 12.68 -4.70 -5.55
CA THR A 133 13.45 -3.66 -6.25
C THR A 133 14.89 -3.72 -5.77
N MET A 134 15.83 -3.94 -6.69
CA MET A 134 17.25 -3.93 -6.32
C MET A 134 17.74 -2.49 -6.11
N VAL A 135 18.42 -2.25 -4.99
CA VAL A 135 19.14 -1.00 -4.69
C VAL A 135 20.64 -1.28 -4.56
N PRO A 136 21.55 -0.37 -4.97
CA PRO A 136 22.99 -0.65 -4.95
C PRO A 136 23.52 -1.06 -3.56
N ILE A 137 23.18 -0.27 -2.53
CA ILE A 137 23.64 -0.47 -1.16
C ILE A 137 22.44 -0.29 -0.21
N GLY A 138 21.95 -1.38 0.38
CA GLY A 138 20.74 -1.32 1.23
C GLY A 138 20.86 -0.43 2.47
N ALA A 139 22.06 -0.32 3.06
CA ALA A 139 22.30 0.57 4.20
C ALA A 139 22.30 2.05 3.81
N GLU A 140 22.82 2.38 2.62
CA GLU A 140 22.77 3.74 2.06
C GLU A 140 21.33 4.11 1.72
N ASP A 141 20.61 3.23 1.03
CA ASP A 141 19.20 3.41 0.70
C ASP A 141 18.35 3.68 1.95
N LEU A 142 18.52 2.88 3.01
CA LEU A 142 17.85 3.10 4.30
C LEU A 142 18.20 4.46 4.91
N MET A 143 19.48 4.87 4.86
CA MET A 143 19.91 6.19 5.34
C MET A 143 19.25 7.32 4.54
N LEU A 144 19.25 7.23 3.20
CA LEU A 144 18.63 8.24 2.33
C LEU A 144 17.11 8.31 2.49
N LEU A 145 16.44 7.19 2.77
CA LEU A 145 15.02 7.19 3.11
C LEU A 145 14.76 7.95 4.42
N GLN A 146 15.60 7.75 5.44
CA GLN A 146 15.50 8.52 6.68
C GLN A 146 15.70 10.03 6.43
N GLU A 147 16.65 10.42 5.58
CA GLU A 147 16.85 11.82 5.18
C GLU A 147 15.63 12.42 4.45
N GLN A 148 14.84 11.57 3.78
CA GLN A 148 13.56 11.93 3.15
C GLN A 148 12.36 11.93 4.13
N GLY A 149 12.62 11.77 5.43
CA GLY A 149 11.60 11.83 6.47
C GLY A 149 10.95 10.48 6.82
N TYR A 150 11.51 9.36 6.35
CA TYR A 150 11.03 8.04 6.75
C TYR A 150 11.37 7.76 8.23
N THR A 151 10.37 7.30 8.98
CA THR A 151 10.61 6.75 10.31
C THR A 151 11.31 5.40 10.17
N TYR A 152 12.37 5.18 10.95
CA TYR A 152 13.11 3.93 10.95
C TYR A 152 12.61 2.97 12.04
N ILE A 153 12.38 1.70 11.67
CA ILE A 153 11.96 0.64 12.57
C ILE A 153 12.89 -0.58 12.48
N SER A 154 13.33 -1.10 13.63
CA SER A 154 14.19 -2.29 13.73
C SER A 154 14.04 -3.05 15.05
N TRP A 155 14.24 -4.37 15.01
CA TRP A 155 14.43 -5.24 16.19
C TRP A 155 15.20 -6.53 15.85
#